data_AF-A0A916TLU7-F1
#
_entry.id   AF-A0A916TLU7-F1
#
_cell.length_a   1.000
_cell.length_b   1.000
_cell.length_c   1.000
_cell.angle_alpha   90.00
_cell.angle_beta   90.00
_cell.angle_gamma   90.00
#
_symmetry.space_group_name_H-M   'P 1'
#
loop_
_entity.id
_entity.type
_entity.pdbx_description
1 polymer ?
#
loop_
_entity_poly.entity_id
_entity_poly.type
_entity_poly.pdbx_seq_one_letter_code
_entity_poly.pdbx_strand_id
1 'polypeptide(L)'
;MQRTKSIASKIVLLTLAGGLLAACQAADGTMQAPDTAAVNRIMQGLGAIDPNEKPIDYKPRAPLAMPADKSNLPPPETQTAGAGSENWPNAGKNPEIEELRALYANANRSNQPLSPEQMRGFTLTGVDRPSDRQTQRQRELADGAHMTPEELQGRGHSLSSGEAETPTARLQRRYLTEPPTAYNEPSANAPFPTDVKAAEKQRMKDAEDPMSGALIDMRCLEAGRSDC
;
A
#
# COMPACT_ATOMS: atom_id res chain seq x y z
N MET A 1 61.15 6.35 -42.62
CA MET A 1 60.16 6.31 -41.51
C MET A 1 58.68 6.29 -41.98
N GLN A 2 58.32 6.03 -43.25
CA GLN A 2 56.92 6.01 -43.70
C GLN A 2 56.28 4.61 -43.81
N ARG A 3 57.08 3.54 -43.98
CA ARG A 3 56.56 2.18 -44.19
C ARG A 3 55.99 1.54 -42.91
N THR A 4 56.50 1.88 -41.73
CA THR A 4 56.04 1.31 -40.46
C THR A 4 54.69 1.86 -40.00
N LYS A 5 54.34 3.11 -40.36
CA LYS A 5 53.06 3.73 -40.01
C LYS A 5 51.87 3.13 -40.77
N SER A 6 52.08 2.74 -42.04
CA SER A 6 51.02 2.12 -42.86
C SER A 6 50.68 0.70 -42.39
N ILE A 7 51.66 -0.04 -41.88
CA ILE A 7 51.45 -1.40 -41.35
C ILE A 7 50.69 -1.35 -40.03
N ALA A 8 51.05 -0.42 -39.13
CA ALA A 8 50.32 -0.22 -37.87
C ALA A 8 48.87 0.22 -38.11
N SER A 9 48.62 1.13 -39.06
CA SER A 9 47.26 1.57 -39.39
C SER A 9 46.41 0.43 -39.99
N LYS A 10 47.00 -0.43 -40.82
CA LYS A 10 46.29 -1.59 -41.39
C LYS A 10 45.98 -2.66 -40.34
N ILE A 11 46.86 -2.88 -39.36
CA ILE A 11 46.61 -3.82 -38.25
C ILE A 11 45.52 -3.28 -37.31
N VAL A 12 45.51 -1.98 -37.02
CA VAL A 12 44.43 -1.36 -36.23
C VAL A 12 43.09 -1.42 -36.98
N LEU A 13 43.07 -1.18 -38.29
CA LEU A 13 41.85 -1.30 -39.09
C LEU A 13 41.35 -2.75 -39.16
N LEU A 14 42.26 -3.73 -39.24
CA LEU A 14 41.92 -5.15 -39.31
C LEU A 14 41.43 -5.72 -37.97
N THR A 15 41.95 -5.21 -36.85
CA THR A 15 41.47 -5.56 -35.51
C THR A 15 40.13 -4.90 -35.17
N LEU A 16 39.91 -3.65 -35.61
CA LEU A 16 38.62 -2.97 -35.45
C LEU A 16 37.52 -3.60 -36.34
N ALA A 17 37.86 -3.98 -37.57
CA ALA A 17 36.95 -4.70 -38.47
C ALA A 17 36.68 -6.14 -37.99
N GLY A 18 37.68 -6.83 -37.44
CA GLY A 18 37.51 -8.15 -36.83
C GLY A 18 36.63 -8.13 -35.59
N GLY A 19 36.73 -7.09 -34.76
CA GLY A 19 35.87 -6.89 -33.59
C GLY A 19 34.40 -6.62 -33.95
N LEU A 20 34.14 -5.85 -35.02
CA LEU A 20 32.76 -5.58 -35.46
C LEU A 20 32.07 -6.80 -36.09
N LEU A 21 32.80 -7.66 -36.82
CA LEU A 21 32.22 -8.89 -37.37
C LEU A 21 31.94 -9.95 -36.29
N ALA A 22 32.66 -9.95 -35.17
CA ALA A 22 32.41 -10.86 -34.05
C ALA A 22 31.10 -10.53 -33.29
N ALA A 23 30.61 -9.30 -33.37
CA ALA A 23 29.33 -8.90 -32.77
C ALA A 23 28.10 -9.31 -33.61
N CYS A 24 28.29 -9.66 -34.90
CA CYS A 24 27.21 -10.07 -35.79
C CYS A 24 27.04 -11.60 -35.86
N GLN A 25 28.01 -12.37 -35.37
CA GLN A 25 27.89 -13.82 -35.28
C GLN A 25 27.25 -14.17 -33.93
N ALA A 26 25.94 -13.98 -33.83
CA ALA A 26 25.11 -14.67 -32.85
C ALA A 26 25.26 -16.18 -33.10
N ALA A 27 26.25 -16.77 -32.44
CA ALA A 27 26.53 -18.19 -32.44
C ALA A 27 25.51 -18.90 -31.54
N ASP A 28 24.26 -18.92 -31.96
CA ASP A 28 23.30 -19.92 -31.52
C ASP A 28 22.08 -19.83 -32.43
N GLY A 29 21.76 -20.92 -33.13
CA GLY A 29 20.63 -21.03 -34.07
C GLY A 29 19.26 -20.99 -33.41
N THR A 30 19.08 -20.09 -32.44
CA THR A 30 17.82 -19.86 -31.74
C THR A 30 16.95 -18.94 -32.60
N MET A 31 15.72 -19.36 -32.91
CA MET A 31 14.70 -18.54 -33.57
C MET A 31 14.15 -17.44 -32.64
N GLN A 32 15.00 -16.84 -31.82
CA GLN A 32 14.64 -15.88 -30.78
C GLN A 32 15.12 -14.48 -31.20
N ALA A 33 14.32 -13.46 -30.89
CA ALA A 33 14.70 -12.07 -31.16
C ALA A 33 16.00 -11.71 -30.39
N PRO A 34 16.86 -10.84 -30.93
CA PRO A 34 18.14 -10.49 -30.31
C PRO A 34 17.98 -9.97 -28.87
N ASP A 35 16.90 -9.23 -28.60
CA ASP A 35 16.59 -8.72 -27.25
C ASP A 35 16.27 -9.84 -26.25
N THR A 36 15.51 -10.86 -26.67
CA THR A 36 15.19 -12.01 -25.83
C THR A 36 16.41 -12.88 -25.54
N ALA A 37 17.34 -12.99 -26.50
CA ALA A 37 18.60 -13.68 -26.29
C ALA A 37 19.49 -12.94 -25.27
N ALA A 38 19.57 -11.61 -25.33
CA ALA A 38 20.35 -10.83 -24.38
C ALA A 38 19.82 -10.96 -22.94
N VAL A 39 18.50 -10.84 -22.75
CA VAL A 39 17.87 -11.03 -21.43
C VAL A 39 18.08 -12.45 -20.91
N ASN A 40 17.92 -13.46 -21.76
CA ASN A 40 18.14 -14.85 -21.35
C ASN A 40 19.59 -15.12 -20.94
N ARG A 41 20.59 -14.50 -21.58
CA ARG A 41 22.00 -14.62 -21.16
C ARG A 41 22.27 -13.96 -19.80
N ILE A 42 21.64 -12.82 -19.52
CA ILE A 42 21.72 -12.15 -18.20
C ILE A 42 21.06 -13.05 -17.13
N MET A 43 19.88 -13.59 -17.43
CA MET A 43 19.14 -14.46 -16.52
C MET A 43 19.82 -15.82 -16.31
N GLN A 44 20.49 -16.38 -17.31
CA GLN A 44 21.38 -17.54 -17.16
C GLN A 44 22.58 -17.23 -16.25
N GLY A 45 23.21 -16.06 -16.41
CA GLY A 45 24.33 -15.62 -15.55
C GLY A 45 23.94 -15.39 -14.09
N LEU A 46 22.67 -15.04 -13.83
CA LEU A 46 22.09 -14.90 -12.49
C LEU A 46 21.52 -16.22 -11.93
N GLY A 47 21.61 -17.33 -12.68
CA GLY A 47 21.08 -18.63 -12.27
C GLY A 47 19.55 -18.74 -12.28
N ALA A 48 18.86 -17.80 -12.94
CA ALA A 48 17.41 -17.80 -13.04
C ALA A 48 16.87 -18.72 -14.16
N ILE A 49 17.72 -19.15 -15.10
CA ILE A 49 17.37 -20.06 -16.20
C ILE A 49 18.50 -21.09 -16.32
N ASP A 50 18.16 -22.38 -16.30
CA ASP A 50 19.15 -23.46 -16.50
C ASP A 50 19.52 -23.55 -18.00
N PRO A 51 20.81 -23.41 -18.36
CA PRO A 51 21.26 -23.53 -19.75
C PRO A 51 21.05 -24.92 -20.35
N ASN A 52 20.78 -25.95 -19.54
CA ASN A 52 20.49 -27.32 -19.98
C ASN A 52 19.00 -27.68 -19.94
N GLU A 53 18.11 -26.70 -19.73
CA GLU A 53 16.69 -26.97 -19.65
C GLU A 53 16.16 -27.47 -21.01
N LYS A 54 15.58 -28.67 -20.99
CA LYS A 54 15.00 -29.28 -22.19
C LYS A 54 13.73 -28.51 -22.57
N PRO A 55 13.53 -28.16 -23.86
CA PRO A 55 12.29 -27.56 -24.32
C PRO A 55 11.09 -28.42 -23.90
N ILE A 56 10.07 -27.78 -23.33
CA ILE A 56 8.86 -28.47 -22.90
C ILE A 56 8.10 -28.93 -24.15
N ASP A 57 7.97 -30.25 -24.30
CA ASP A 57 7.11 -30.85 -25.33
C ASP A 57 5.64 -30.71 -24.92
N TYR A 58 5.01 -29.62 -25.35
CA TYR A 58 3.59 -29.37 -25.13
C TYR A 58 2.75 -30.28 -26.00
N LYS A 59 2.43 -31.46 -25.47
CA LYS A 59 1.43 -32.33 -26.09
C LYS A 59 0.04 -31.73 -25.86
N PRO A 60 -0.83 -31.71 -26.89
CA PRO A 60 -2.22 -31.35 -26.68
C PRO A 60 -2.82 -32.28 -25.63
N ARG A 61 -3.69 -31.74 -24.77
CA ARG A 61 -4.43 -32.54 -23.78
C ARG A 61 -5.20 -33.63 -24.53
N ALA A 62 -5.31 -34.81 -23.92
CA ALA A 62 -6.14 -35.88 -24.47
C ALA A 62 -7.54 -35.33 -24.79
N PRO A 63 -8.15 -35.74 -25.92
CA PRO A 63 -9.48 -35.29 -26.27
C PRO A 63 -10.46 -35.65 -25.15
N LEU A 64 -11.46 -34.78 -24.94
CA LEU A 64 -12.54 -35.04 -23.99
C LEU A 64 -13.18 -36.40 -24.34
N ALA A 65 -13.25 -37.30 -23.35
CA ALA A 65 -13.87 -38.61 -23.52
C ALA A 65 -15.37 -38.44 -23.79
N MET A 66 -15.74 -38.38 -25.06
CA MET A 66 -17.14 -38.37 -25.49
C MET A 66 -17.62 -39.82 -25.64
N PRO A 67 -18.88 -40.12 -25.26
CA PRO A 67 -19.48 -41.41 -25.59
C PRO A 67 -19.54 -41.60 -27.11
N ALA A 68 -19.39 -42.85 -27.55
CA ALA A 68 -19.42 -43.20 -28.98
C ALA A 68 -20.77 -42.82 -29.63
N ASP A 69 -21.86 -42.98 -28.88
CA ASP A 69 -23.21 -42.70 -29.33
C ASP A 69 -23.74 -41.39 -28.72
N LYS A 70 -23.76 -40.33 -29.54
CA LYS A 70 -24.32 -39.02 -29.17
C LYS A 70 -25.85 -38.97 -29.23
N SER A 71 -26.48 -40.00 -29.77
CA SER A 71 -27.93 -40.10 -29.96
C SER A 71 -28.72 -40.46 -28.70
N ASN A 72 -28.04 -41.04 -27.70
CA ASN A 72 -28.65 -41.42 -26.42
C ASN A 72 -28.37 -40.40 -25.31
N LEU A 73 -27.95 -39.19 -25.68
CA LEU A 73 -27.80 -38.09 -24.74
C LEU A 73 -29.20 -37.55 -24.41
N PRO A 74 -29.52 -37.33 -23.13
CA PRO A 74 -30.73 -36.60 -22.78
C PRO A 74 -30.70 -35.23 -23.46
N PRO A 75 -31.85 -34.71 -23.93
CA PRO A 75 -31.90 -33.37 -24.51
C PRO A 75 -31.36 -32.37 -23.48
N PRO A 76 -30.64 -31.32 -23.93
CA PRO A 76 -30.11 -30.32 -23.01
C PRO A 76 -31.26 -29.71 -22.21
N GLU A 77 -31.11 -29.64 -20.89
CA GLU A 77 -32.11 -29.00 -20.03
C GLU A 77 -32.23 -27.52 -20.44
N THR A 78 -33.40 -27.13 -20.93
CA THR A 78 -33.71 -25.75 -21.29
C THR A 78 -34.08 -24.89 -20.09
N GLN A 79 -34.29 -25.53 -18.93
CA GLN A 79 -34.58 -24.88 -17.67
C GLN A 79 -33.35 -25.01 -16.79
N THR A 80 -32.62 -23.92 -16.60
CA THR A 80 -31.61 -23.84 -15.55
C THR A 80 -32.31 -24.09 -14.22
N ALA A 81 -31.93 -25.17 -13.53
CA ALA A 81 -32.42 -25.46 -12.18
C ALA A 81 -32.24 -24.21 -11.31
N GLY A 82 -33.35 -23.63 -10.85
CA GLY A 82 -33.38 -22.40 -10.03
C GLY A 82 -33.78 -21.12 -10.75
N ALA A 83 -33.87 -21.06 -12.08
CA ALA A 83 -34.27 -19.82 -12.79
C ALA A 83 -35.73 -19.39 -12.52
N GLY A 84 -36.57 -20.30 -12.02
CA GLY A 84 -37.96 -20.03 -11.63
C GLY A 84 -38.25 -20.31 -10.15
N SER A 85 -37.23 -20.56 -9.31
CA SER A 85 -37.46 -20.75 -7.88
C SER A 85 -37.58 -19.38 -7.18
N GLU A 86 -38.53 -19.27 -6.26
CA GLU A 86 -38.87 -18.02 -5.57
C GLU A 86 -37.70 -17.46 -4.73
N ASN A 87 -36.81 -18.33 -4.28
CA ASN A 87 -35.62 -17.97 -3.50
C ASN A 87 -34.36 -17.69 -4.36
N TRP A 88 -34.44 -17.86 -5.68
CA TRP A 88 -33.32 -17.49 -6.54
C TRP A 88 -33.39 -16.00 -6.85
N PRO A 89 -32.29 -15.24 -6.73
CA PRO A 89 -32.30 -13.84 -7.10
C PRO A 89 -32.66 -13.76 -8.59
N ASN A 90 -33.83 -13.18 -8.87
CA ASN A 90 -34.30 -12.87 -10.22
C ASN A 90 -33.40 -11.77 -10.80
N ALA A 91 -32.18 -12.13 -11.19
CA ALA A 91 -31.21 -11.22 -11.80
C ALA A 91 -31.76 -10.56 -13.08
N GLY A 92 -32.86 -11.08 -13.64
CA GLY A 92 -33.58 -10.51 -14.78
C GLY A 92 -34.58 -9.39 -14.45
N LYS A 93 -34.93 -9.13 -13.18
CA LYS A 93 -35.95 -8.12 -12.81
C LYS A 93 -35.60 -7.34 -11.55
N ASN A 94 -34.34 -6.96 -11.37
CA ASN A 94 -33.99 -5.98 -10.35
C ASN A 94 -34.40 -4.59 -10.87
N PRO A 95 -35.41 -3.93 -10.28
CA PRO A 95 -35.89 -2.64 -10.78
C PRO A 95 -34.77 -1.59 -10.79
N GLU A 96 -33.91 -1.62 -9.76
CA GLU A 96 -32.74 -0.73 -9.67
C GLU A 96 -31.76 -0.91 -10.83
N ILE A 97 -31.49 -2.14 -11.25
CA ILE A 97 -30.58 -2.43 -12.36
C ILE A 97 -31.19 -2.00 -13.70
N GLU A 98 -32.51 -2.15 -13.85
CA GLU A 98 -33.21 -1.74 -15.07
C GLU A 98 -33.31 -0.21 -15.17
N GLU A 99 -33.54 0.47 -14.05
CA GLU A 99 -33.48 1.94 -13.95
C GLU A 99 -32.08 2.45 -14.28
N LEU A 100 -31.03 1.84 -13.72
CA LEU A 100 -29.64 2.18 -14.05
C LEU A 100 -29.35 1.96 -15.54
N ARG A 101 -29.80 0.84 -16.13
CA ARG A 101 -29.65 0.59 -17.58
C ARG A 101 -30.36 1.65 -18.42
N ALA A 102 -31.57 2.04 -18.05
CA ALA A 102 -32.31 3.08 -18.76
C ALA A 102 -31.61 4.45 -18.67
N LEU A 103 -31.04 4.77 -17.50
CA LEU A 103 -30.24 5.99 -17.29
C LEU A 103 -28.99 5.99 -18.17
N TYR A 104 -28.26 4.88 -18.29
CA TYR A 104 -27.01 4.81 -19.08
C TYR A 104 -27.19 4.39 -20.55
N ALA A 105 -28.41 4.02 -20.99
CA ALA A 105 -28.68 3.57 -22.36
C ALA A 105 -28.21 4.55 -23.45
N ASN A 106 -28.24 5.85 -23.15
CA ASN A 106 -27.80 6.91 -24.07
C ASN A 106 -26.43 7.52 -23.71
N ALA A 107 -25.76 7.04 -22.66
CA ALA A 107 -24.51 7.63 -22.16
C ALA A 107 -23.29 7.38 -23.08
N ASN A 108 -23.37 6.41 -24.00
CA ASN A 108 -22.31 6.12 -24.98
C ASN A 108 -22.22 7.12 -26.15
N ARG A 109 -23.03 8.19 -26.13
CA ARG A 109 -22.92 9.29 -27.09
C ARG A 109 -21.72 10.16 -26.69
N SER A 110 -20.59 9.93 -27.33
CA SER A 110 -19.24 10.46 -27.02
C SER A 110 -19.09 11.98 -26.93
N ASN A 111 -20.15 12.76 -27.13
CA ASN A 111 -20.12 14.23 -27.18
C ASN A 111 -21.21 14.92 -26.34
N GLN A 112 -21.94 14.18 -25.47
CA GLN A 112 -22.92 14.80 -24.57
C GLN A 112 -22.42 14.77 -23.12
N PRO A 113 -22.55 15.88 -22.36
CA PRO A 113 -22.23 15.87 -20.94
C PRO A 113 -23.16 14.90 -20.21
N LEU A 114 -22.61 14.16 -19.24
CA LEU A 114 -23.39 13.28 -18.37
C LEU A 114 -24.34 14.11 -17.49
N SER A 115 -25.56 13.61 -17.30
CA SER A 115 -26.52 14.19 -16.37
C SER A 115 -26.04 14.03 -14.91
N PRO A 116 -26.50 14.88 -13.97
CA PRO A 116 -26.12 14.78 -12.56
C PRO A 116 -26.36 13.40 -11.94
N GLU A 117 -27.46 12.75 -12.31
CA GLU A 117 -27.81 11.40 -11.85
C GLU A 117 -26.85 10.34 -12.43
N GLN A 118 -26.40 10.48 -13.68
CA GLN A 118 -25.37 9.62 -14.29
C GLN A 118 -23.97 9.88 -13.73
N MET A 119 -23.71 11.03 -13.09
CA MET A 119 -22.42 11.29 -12.45
C MET A 119 -22.38 10.82 -10.99
N ARG A 120 -23.52 10.43 -10.41
CA ARG A 120 -23.59 9.95 -9.03
C ARG A 120 -22.82 8.63 -8.90
N GLY A 121 -21.71 8.66 -8.16
CA GLY A 121 -20.84 7.49 -7.93
C GLY A 121 -19.51 7.52 -8.70
N PHE A 122 -19.32 8.45 -9.64
CA PHE A 122 -18.01 8.64 -10.27
C PHE A 122 -17.14 9.55 -9.42
N THR A 123 -16.05 9.01 -8.87
CA THR A 123 -14.98 9.80 -8.28
C THR A 123 -14.06 10.28 -9.39
N LEU A 124 -14.15 11.57 -9.75
CA LEU A 124 -13.16 12.22 -10.63
C LEU A 124 -11.81 12.27 -9.90
N THR A 125 -10.94 11.30 -10.14
CA THR A 125 -9.55 11.29 -9.67
C THR A 125 -8.69 12.09 -10.64
N GLY A 126 -7.86 13.02 -10.14
CA GLY A 126 -6.94 13.80 -10.97
C GLY A 126 -7.45 15.18 -11.40
N VAL A 127 -8.63 15.59 -10.95
CA VAL A 127 -9.00 17.02 -10.95
C VAL A 127 -8.54 17.58 -9.60
N ASP A 128 -7.56 18.48 -9.60
CA ASP A 128 -7.29 19.35 -8.45
C ASP A 128 -8.53 20.21 -8.23
N ARG A 129 -9.50 19.63 -7.50
CA ARG A 129 -10.51 20.42 -6.82
C ARG A 129 -9.74 21.45 -5.98
N PRO A 130 -10.20 22.69 -5.86
CA PRO A 130 -9.68 23.59 -4.83
C PRO A 130 -9.85 22.84 -3.52
N SER A 131 -8.74 22.23 -3.05
CA SER A 131 -8.75 21.39 -1.88
C SER A 131 -9.19 22.29 -0.76
N ASP A 132 -10.19 21.87 -0.02
CA ASP A 132 -10.48 22.48 1.26
C ASP A 132 -9.15 22.54 2.04
N ARG A 133 -8.84 23.68 2.65
CA ARG A 133 -7.57 23.85 3.40
C ARG A 133 -7.42 22.73 4.43
N GLN A 134 -8.54 22.24 4.96
CA GLN A 134 -8.58 21.14 5.89
C GLN A 134 -8.21 19.79 5.25
N THR A 135 -8.65 19.50 4.02
CA THR A 135 -8.27 18.26 3.32
C THR A 135 -6.81 18.28 2.87
N GLN A 136 -6.29 19.47 2.52
CA GLN A 136 -4.88 19.63 2.18
C GLN A 136 -3.99 19.40 3.41
N ARG A 137 -4.34 20.05 4.54
CA ARG A 137 -3.66 19.88 5.82
C ARG A 137 -3.61 18.41 6.27
N GLN A 138 -4.71 17.67 6.09
CA GLN A 138 -4.75 16.24 6.43
C GLN A 138 -3.84 15.39 5.56
N ARG A 139 -3.71 15.70 4.26
CA ARG A 139 -2.78 15.00 3.37
C ARG A 139 -1.33 15.29 3.74
N GLU A 140 -0.99 16.55 4.01
CA GLU A 140 0.34 16.94 4.47
C GLU A 140 0.74 16.21 5.76
N LEU A 141 -0.18 16.10 6.72
CA LEU A 141 0.03 15.32 7.95
C LEU A 141 0.22 13.82 7.68
N ALA A 142 -0.50 13.25 6.70
CA ALA A 142 -0.35 11.84 6.30
C ALA A 142 0.99 11.59 5.59
N ASP A 143 1.48 12.59 4.85
CA ASP A 143 2.76 12.57 4.14
C ASP A 143 3.97 12.90 5.06
N GLY A 144 3.72 13.15 6.36
CA GLY A 144 4.75 13.32 7.38
C GLY A 144 5.01 14.75 7.85
N ALA A 145 4.15 15.70 7.52
CA ALA A 145 4.25 17.06 8.06
C ALA A 145 4.06 17.10 9.59
N HIS A 146 4.72 18.05 10.25
CA HIS A 146 4.58 18.25 11.69
C HIS A 146 3.28 18.98 12.04
N MET A 147 2.60 18.54 13.10
CA MET A 147 1.41 19.20 13.66
C MET A 147 1.75 20.55 14.28
N THR A 148 0.85 21.53 14.19
CA THR A 148 0.99 22.78 14.96
C THR A 148 0.62 22.57 16.43
N PRO A 149 1.09 23.45 17.34
CA PRO A 149 0.73 23.38 18.76
C PRO A 149 -0.78 23.33 19.04
N GLU A 150 -1.58 24.08 18.27
CA GLU A 150 -3.06 24.08 18.38
C GLU A 150 -3.68 22.74 17.96
N GLU A 151 -3.16 22.11 16.90
CA GLU A 151 -3.61 20.78 16.45
C GLU A 151 -3.25 19.68 17.46
N LEU A 152 -2.06 19.80 18.07
CA LEU A 152 -1.60 18.88 19.11
C LEU A 152 -2.48 19.00 20.37
N GLN A 153 -2.83 20.22 20.77
CA GLN A 153 -3.75 20.46 21.90
C GLN A 153 -5.13 19.85 21.63
N GLY A 154 -5.71 20.09 20.45
CA GLY A 154 -7.01 19.51 20.08
C GLY A 154 -7.01 17.98 20.10
N ARG A 155 -5.92 17.34 19.66
CA ARG A 155 -5.74 15.88 19.71
C ARG A 155 -5.52 15.35 21.13
N GLY A 156 -4.81 16.10 21.97
CA GLY A 156 -4.60 15.73 23.38
C GLY A 156 -5.92 15.68 24.16
N HIS A 157 -6.85 16.59 23.87
CA HIS A 157 -8.17 16.60 24.48
C HIS A 157 -9.04 15.44 24.01
N SER A 158 -9.05 15.09 22.72
CA SER A 158 -9.85 13.97 22.21
C SER A 158 -9.37 12.58 22.67
N LEU A 159 -8.07 12.44 22.97
CA LEU A 159 -7.51 11.21 23.53
C LEU A 159 -7.78 11.08 25.04
N SER A 160 -7.91 12.20 25.75
CA SER A 160 -8.19 12.25 27.19
C SER A 160 -9.69 12.14 27.49
N SER A 161 -10.52 12.77 26.66
CA SER A 161 -11.96 12.49 26.60
C SER A 161 -12.14 11.17 25.87
N GLY A 162 -11.80 10.06 26.54
CA GLY A 162 -12.34 8.77 26.18
C GLY A 162 -13.83 8.97 25.89
N GLU A 163 -14.25 8.57 24.70
CA GLU A 163 -15.64 8.50 24.25
C GLU A 163 -16.49 8.08 25.45
N ALA A 164 -17.71 8.60 25.62
CA ALA A 164 -18.56 8.19 26.73
C ALA A 164 -18.89 6.68 26.60
N GLU A 165 -18.00 5.83 27.11
CA GLU A 165 -17.98 4.41 26.83
C GLU A 165 -19.01 3.72 27.71
N THR A 166 -20.06 3.22 27.06
CA THR A 166 -20.95 2.23 27.65
C THR A 166 -20.10 1.07 28.22
N PRO A 167 -20.54 0.39 29.30
CA PRO A 167 -19.75 -0.67 29.95
C PRO A 167 -19.29 -1.77 28.99
N THR A 168 -20.03 -1.98 27.89
CA THR A 168 -19.72 -2.93 26.83
C THR A 168 -18.60 -2.47 25.89
N ALA A 169 -18.45 -1.17 25.65
CA ALA A 169 -17.40 -0.63 24.77
C ALA A 169 -16.00 -0.80 25.38
N ARG A 170 -15.87 -0.71 26.71
CA ARG A 170 -14.59 -0.91 27.42
C ARG A 170 -14.03 -2.34 27.34
N LEU A 171 -14.89 -3.31 27.05
CA LEU A 171 -14.49 -4.72 26.87
C LEU A 171 -14.11 -5.04 25.43
N GLN A 172 -14.25 -4.09 24.50
CA GLN A 172 -13.90 -4.27 23.10
C GLN A 172 -12.48 -3.75 22.83
N ARG A 173 -11.74 -4.52 22.03
CA ARG A 173 -10.43 -4.12 21.49
C ARG A 173 -10.64 -3.30 20.21
N ARG A 174 -9.85 -2.26 19.98
CA ARG A 174 -9.91 -1.49 18.72
C ARG A 174 -9.05 -2.17 17.65
N TYR A 175 -7.94 -2.79 18.05
CA TYR A 175 -7.07 -3.59 17.18
C TYR A 175 -6.91 -5.03 17.67
N LEU A 176 -6.51 -5.94 16.76
CA LEU A 176 -6.28 -7.35 17.10
C LEU A 176 -5.05 -7.57 18.00
N THR A 177 -4.11 -6.63 17.99
CA THR A 177 -2.83 -6.70 18.70
C THR A 177 -2.85 -6.07 20.08
N GLU A 178 -3.90 -5.33 20.43
CA GLU A 178 -4.01 -4.64 21.72
C GLU A 178 -5.02 -5.32 22.66
N PRO A 179 -4.80 -5.26 23.98
CA PRO A 179 -5.78 -5.73 24.95
C PRO A 179 -6.99 -4.76 25.02
N PRO A 180 -8.18 -5.26 25.40
CA PRO A 180 -9.33 -4.42 25.74
C PRO A 180 -9.00 -3.31 26.74
N THR A 181 -9.61 -2.13 26.58
CA THR A 181 -9.30 -0.93 27.37
C THR A 181 -9.54 -1.12 28.87
N ALA A 182 -10.56 -1.90 29.26
CA ALA A 182 -10.83 -2.25 30.65
C ALA A 182 -9.66 -2.94 31.37
N TYR A 183 -8.78 -3.65 30.67
CA TYR A 183 -7.62 -4.31 31.29
C TYR A 183 -6.40 -3.39 31.45
N ASN A 184 -6.42 -2.21 30.83
CA ASN A 184 -5.36 -1.22 30.98
C ASN A 184 -5.63 -0.26 32.15
N GLU A 185 -6.81 -0.33 32.79
CA GLU A 185 -7.11 0.44 33.98
C GLU A 185 -6.43 -0.19 35.22
N PRO A 186 -5.71 0.59 36.03
CA PRO A 186 -5.13 0.08 37.26
C PRO A 186 -6.23 -0.32 38.26
N SER A 187 -5.95 -1.34 39.08
CA SER A 187 -6.90 -1.78 40.11
C SER A 187 -7.21 -0.64 41.09
N ALA A 188 -8.43 -0.58 41.63
CA ALA A 188 -8.84 0.46 42.57
C ALA A 188 -7.95 0.61 43.82
N ASN A 189 -7.21 -0.44 44.19
CA ASN A 189 -6.28 -0.45 45.32
C ASN A 189 -4.81 -0.30 44.90
N ALA A 190 -4.53 -0.01 43.63
CA ALA A 190 -3.18 0.26 43.18
C ALA A 190 -2.73 1.60 43.79
N PRO A 191 -1.52 1.66 44.42
CA PRO A 191 -1.01 2.90 44.95
C PRO A 191 -0.64 3.84 43.79
N PHE A 192 -1.59 4.69 43.39
CA PHE A 192 -1.32 5.83 42.53
C PHE A 192 -1.11 7.08 43.40
N PRO A 193 -0.10 7.92 43.11
CA PRO A 193 -0.01 9.23 43.73
C PRO A 193 -1.24 10.04 43.30
N THR A 194 -2.19 10.22 44.23
CA THR A 194 -3.47 10.92 43.99
C THR A 194 -3.26 12.35 43.53
N ASP A 195 -2.09 12.93 43.83
CA ASP A 195 -1.77 14.30 43.54
C ASP A 195 -0.34 14.42 42.98
N VAL A 196 -0.08 13.80 41.84
CA VAL A 196 1.22 13.95 41.15
C VAL A 196 1.58 15.43 40.99
N LYS A 197 0.58 16.29 40.73
CA LYS A 197 0.75 17.75 40.62
C LYS A 197 0.97 18.43 41.96
N ALA A 198 0.36 18.00 43.05
CA ALA A 198 0.61 18.60 44.37
C ALA A 198 1.99 18.17 44.90
N ALA A 199 2.35 16.89 44.70
CA ALA A 199 3.65 16.35 45.03
C ALA A 199 4.78 17.00 44.20
N GLU A 200 4.56 17.23 42.90
CA GLU A 200 5.51 17.95 42.03
C GLU A 200 5.62 19.42 42.43
N LYS A 201 4.50 20.08 42.73
CA LYS A 201 4.50 21.48 43.20
C LYS A 201 5.14 21.63 44.58
N GLN A 202 4.98 20.65 45.47
CA GLN A 202 5.68 20.60 46.76
C GLN A 202 7.18 20.40 46.54
N ARG A 203 7.58 19.44 45.70
CA ARG A 203 9.00 19.22 45.36
C ARG A 203 9.66 20.45 44.72
N MET A 204 8.94 21.19 43.86
CA MET A 204 9.44 22.44 43.27
C MET A 204 9.59 23.53 44.32
N LYS A 205 8.63 23.67 45.24
CA LYS A 205 8.74 24.62 46.37
C LYS A 205 9.89 24.28 47.31
N ASP A 206 10.10 22.99 47.58
CA ASP A 206 11.19 22.52 48.44
C ASP A 206 12.56 22.67 47.75
N ALA A 207 12.57 22.77 46.41
CA ALA A 207 13.76 23.02 45.60
C ALA A 207 14.01 24.51 45.32
N GLU A 208 13.16 25.43 45.81
CA GLU A 208 13.34 26.88 45.70
C GLU A 208 13.80 27.45 47.04
N ASP A 209 14.81 28.33 47.03
CA ASP A 209 15.27 29.01 48.23
C ASP A 209 14.18 30.00 48.69
N PRO A 210 13.66 29.90 49.94
CA PRO A 210 12.59 30.75 50.43
C PRO A 210 12.94 32.25 50.46
N MET A 211 14.23 32.61 50.37
CA MET A 211 14.69 34.00 50.40
C MET A 211 14.90 34.61 49.02
N SER A 212 15.27 33.81 48.01
CA SER A 212 15.65 34.31 46.68
C SER A 212 14.75 33.85 45.54
N GLY A 213 13.88 32.85 45.76
CA GLY A 213 13.00 32.28 44.73
C GLY A 213 13.74 31.61 43.56
N ALA A 214 15.05 31.44 43.68
CA ALA A 214 15.87 30.72 42.72
C ALA A 214 15.89 29.23 43.05
N LEU A 215 16.07 28.40 42.03
CA LEU A 215 16.26 26.95 42.21
C LEU A 215 17.57 26.69 42.98
N ILE A 216 17.48 25.93 44.07
CA ILE A 216 18.62 25.53 44.90
C ILE A 216 19.46 24.53 44.09
N ASP A 217 20.74 24.83 43.84
CA ASP A 217 21.67 23.84 43.27
C ASP A 217 21.94 22.77 44.34
N MET A 218 21.54 21.54 44.04
CA MET A 218 21.67 20.38 44.94
C MET A 218 23.12 20.11 45.36
N ARG A 219 24.12 20.63 44.61
CA ARG A 219 25.55 20.53 44.97
C ARG A 219 25.94 21.38 46.18
N CYS A 220 25.14 22.39 46.52
CA CYS A 220 25.40 23.30 47.64
C CYS A 220 24.85 22.79 48.98
N LEU A 221 24.02 21.73 48.96
CA LEU A 221 23.46 21.10 50.17
C LEU A 221 24.40 20.05 50.78
N GLU A 222 25.24 19.39 49.98
CA GLU A 222 26.08 18.26 50.43
C GLU A 222 27.43 18.68 51.03
N ALA A 223 27.85 19.92 50.82
CA ALA A 223 29.07 20.45 51.43
C ALA A 223 28.79 21.90 51.79
N GLY A 224 28.90 22.26 53.08
CA GLY A 224 28.81 23.64 53.57
C GLY A 224 29.97 24.52 53.06
N ARG A 225 30.09 24.65 51.74
CA ARG A 225 31.01 25.52 51.03
C ARG A 225 30.28 26.81 50.75
N SER A 226 30.83 27.88 51.31
CA SER A 226 30.35 29.26 51.25
C SER A 226 30.47 29.93 49.87
N ASP A 227 30.66 29.15 48.79
CA ASP A 227 30.72 29.65 47.41
C ASP A 227 29.58 29.03 46.59
N CYS A 228 28.39 29.20 47.15
CA CYS A 228 27.08 29.31 46.54
C CYS A 228 26.38 30.42 47.36
#